data_AF-A0AAD5X7Y4-F1
#
_entry.id   AF-A0AAD5X7Y4-F1
#
_cell.length_a   1.000
_cell.length_b   1.000
_cell.length_c   1.000
_cell.angle_alpha   90.00
_cell.angle_beta   90.00
_cell.angle_gamma   90.00
#
_symmetry.space_group_name_H-M   'P 1'
#
loop_
_entity.id
_entity.type
_entity.pdbx_description
1 polymer ?
#
loop_
_entity_poly.entity_id
_entity_poly.type
_entity_poly.pdbx_seq_one_letter_code
_entity_poly.pdbx_strand_id
1 'polypeptide(L)'
;MELRSIMMPIRYITRFKRREVMFIEGECNKIDPVNKTILVEDNSEIVGAVSSQTIPYDYLVVACGAENATFGIPGVKDFACFLKESWDARKIRTRLMDCIETASFAGQTAEEIERLLHMVVVGGGPTGVEYAAELHDFLVDDLGHWYPEFASKINITLVEAMPHVLPMFSKELINYTEKTFAENKVKILNNTMVKEVKQKELVVQNAQKEIERIPYGLLVWATGNAPRTVVQDLIKQLPPTLQNQRRGLVVDEYLRVKGTDNIYCLGD
;
A
#
# COMPACT_ATOMS: atom_id res chain seq x y z
N MET A 1 2.22 4.89 -17.42
CA MET A 1 1.81 6.12 -16.70
C MET A 1 3.03 6.85 -16.16
N GLU A 2 3.13 8.18 -16.32
CA GLU A 2 4.24 8.98 -15.77
C GLU A 2 3.84 9.57 -14.42
N LEU A 3 4.68 9.45 -13.37
CA LEU A 3 4.36 9.93 -12.01
C LEU A 3 3.96 11.41 -11.95
N ARG A 4 4.50 12.23 -12.86
CA ARG A 4 4.17 13.66 -12.95
C ARG A 4 2.72 13.93 -13.34
N SER A 5 2.04 12.96 -13.93
CA SER A 5 0.62 13.09 -14.31
C SER A 5 -0.33 12.99 -13.11
N ILE A 6 0.13 12.44 -11.98
CA ILE A 6 -0.69 12.19 -10.79
C ILE A 6 -0.16 12.91 -9.52
N MET A 7 0.88 13.73 -9.66
CA MET A 7 1.52 14.44 -8.56
C MET A 7 1.57 15.95 -8.81
N MET A 8 1.44 16.74 -7.74
CA MET A 8 1.51 18.20 -7.79
C MET A 8 2.39 18.72 -6.64
N PRO A 9 3.38 19.59 -6.90
CA PRO A 9 4.15 20.20 -5.82
C PRO A 9 3.26 21.06 -4.90
N ILE A 10 3.37 20.89 -3.58
CA ILE A 10 2.59 21.68 -2.61
C ILE A 10 2.88 23.18 -2.79
N ARG A 11 4.14 23.56 -3.01
CA ARG A 11 4.54 24.96 -3.24
C ARG A 11 3.91 25.57 -4.51
N TYR A 12 3.53 24.76 -5.49
CA TYR A 12 2.79 25.23 -6.67
C TYR A 12 1.38 25.69 -6.29
N ILE A 13 0.73 25.02 -5.33
CA ILE A 13 -0.61 25.37 -4.84
C ILE A 13 -0.54 26.57 -3.88
N THR A 14 0.43 26.57 -2.96
CA THR A 14 0.51 27.58 -1.90
C THR A 14 0.89 28.97 -2.41
N ARG A 15 1.66 29.08 -3.49
CA ARG A 15 2.05 30.39 -4.09
C ARG A 15 0.87 31.25 -4.56
N PHE A 16 -0.30 30.65 -4.75
CA PHE A 16 -1.52 31.35 -5.19
C PHE A 16 -2.43 31.75 -4.02
N LYS A 17 -2.05 31.43 -2.77
CA LYS A 17 -2.84 31.79 -1.59
C LYS A 17 -2.59 33.25 -1.23
N ARG A 18 -3.67 33.94 -0.82
CA ARG A 18 -3.60 35.36 -0.39
C ARG A 18 -2.95 35.55 0.98
N ARG A 19 -3.01 34.51 1.83
CA ARG A 19 -2.38 34.50 3.15
C ARG A 19 -1.02 33.81 3.06
N GLU A 20 -0.13 34.17 3.96
CA GLU A 20 1.15 33.49 4.11
C GLU A 20 0.94 32.01 4.43
N VAL A 21 1.69 31.15 3.73
CA VAL A 21 1.70 29.71 3.96
C VAL A 21 3.14 29.25 4.09
N MET A 22 3.47 28.77 5.28
CA MET A 22 4.74 28.09 5.52
C MET A 22 4.58 26.61 5.18
N PHE A 23 5.44 26.10 4.31
CA PHE A 23 5.54 24.67 4.01
C PHE A 23 6.92 24.19 4.45
N ILE A 24 6.90 23.15 5.30
CA ILE A 24 8.07 22.47 5.84
C ILE A 24 7.99 21.03 5.34
N GLU A 25 9.04 20.60 4.65
CA GLU A 25 9.21 19.20 4.25
C GLU A 25 9.90 18.48 5.40
N GLY A 26 9.14 17.71 6.15
CA GLY A 26 9.62 16.96 7.32
C GLY A 26 8.51 16.08 7.89
N GLU A 27 8.91 15.06 8.63
CA GLU A 27 7.98 14.12 9.26
C GLU A 27 7.65 14.55 10.69
N CYS A 28 6.37 14.52 11.04
CA CYS A 28 5.94 14.78 12.41
C CYS A 28 6.03 13.51 13.23
N ASN A 29 7.01 13.45 14.15
CA ASN A 29 7.26 12.26 14.97
C ASN A 29 6.60 12.34 16.34
N LYS A 30 6.27 13.55 16.83
CA LYS A 30 5.64 13.73 18.14
C LYS A 30 4.62 14.87 18.12
N ILE A 31 3.49 14.62 18.76
CA ILE A 31 2.46 15.63 19.06
C ILE A 31 2.35 15.72 20.58
N ASP A 32 2.53 16.92 21.13
CA ASP A 32 2.29 17.26 22.53
C ASP A 32 0.98 18.06 22.62
N PRO A 33 -0.13 17.44 23.03
CA PRO A 33 -1.42 18.11 23.13
C PRO A 33 -1.51 19.07 24.33
N VAL A 34 -0.62 18.94 25.32
CA VAL A 34 -0.64 19.75 26.55
C VAL A 34 0.10 21.06 26.34
N ASN A 35 1.33 20.98 25.84
CA ASN A 35 2.16 22.15 25.54
C ASN A 35 1.84 22.77 24.17
N LYS A 36 0.96 22.12 23.39
CA LYS A 36 0.53 22.53 22.05
C LYS A 36 1.70 22.70 21.08
N THR A 37 2.54 21.67 21.00
CA THR A 37 3.68 21.64 20.09
C THR A 37 3.74 20.35 19.29
N ILE A 38 4.39 20.41 18.12
CA ILE A 38 4.77 19.23 17.33
C ILE A 38 6.29 19.21 17.13
N LEU A 39 6.87 18.00 17.12
CA LEU A 39 8.25 17.80 16.70
C LEU A 39 8.24 17.35 15.23
N VAL A 40 8.95 18.12 14.40
CA VAL A 40 9.14 17.82 12.98
C VAL A 40 10.62 17.57 12.73
N GLU A 41 10.92 16.49 12.01
CA GLU A 41 12.29 16.07 11.69
C GLU A 41 12.45 15.93 10.17
N ASP A 42 13.57 16.41 9.65
CA ASP A 42 13.99 16.22 8.27
C ASP A 42 14.70 14.87 8.16
N ASN A 43 14.05 13.94 7.45
CA ASN A 43 14.54 12.57 7.21
C ASN A 43 15.24 12.43 5.84
N SER A 44 15.56 13.54 5.17
CA SER A 44 16.28 13.51 3.91
C SER A 44 17.74 13.10 4.08
N GLU A 45 18.35 12.63 2.98
CA GLU A 45 19.78 12.29 2.97
C GLU A 45 20.69 13.53 3.08
N ILE A 46 20.16 14.73 2.78
CA ILE A 46 20.89 15.99 2.82
C ILE A 46 20.64 16.66 4.17
N VAL A 47 21.59 16.49 5.09
CA VAL A 47 21.43 16.98 6.46
C VAL A 47 22.02 18.39 6.63
N GLY A 48 21.19 19.33 7.06
CA GLY A 48 21.62 20.68 7.47
C GLY A 48 22.15 20.74 8.91
N ALA A 49 22.63 21.91 9.34
CA ALA A 49 23.04 22.12 10.74
C ALA A 49 21.87 21.98 11.75
N VAL A 50 20.64 22.12 11.25
CA VAL A 50 19.39 21.88 11.98
C VAL A 50 18.56 20.93 11.13
N SER A 51 18.15 19.80 11.72
CA SER A 51 17.32 18.78 11.07
C SER A 51 16.08 18.42 11.89
N SER A 52 15.86 19.12 13.02
CA SER A 52 14.66 18.96 13.83
C SER A 52 14.21 20.31 14.38
N GLN A 53 12.90 20.49 14.51
CA GLN A 53 12.32 21.69 15.08
C GLN A 53 11.03 21.39 15.83
N THR A 54 10.84 22.07 16.95
CA THR A 54 9.57 22.07 17.68
C THR A 54 8.75 23.26 17.26
N ILE A 55 7.53 23.02 16.79
CA ILE A 55 6.63 24.05 16.25
C ILE A 55 5.42 24.18 17.17
N PRO A 56 5.16 25.37 17.75
CA PRO A 56 3.94 25.62 18.50
C PRO A 56 2.73 25.76 17.58
N TYR A 57 1.54 25.40 18.07
CA TYR A 57 0.29 25.57 17.34
C TYR A 57 -0.84 26.11 18.23
N ASP A 58 -1.72 26.92 17.65
CA ASP A 58 -3.00 27.26 18.27
C ASP A 58 -4.04 26.16 18.00
N TYR A 59 -4.08 25.71 16.73
CA TYR A 59 -4.92 24.61 16.24
C TYR A 59 -4.08 23.64 15.43
N LEU A 60 -4.35 22.35 15.58
CA LEU A 60 -3.67 21.28 14.84
C LEU A 60 -4.69 20.50 14.00
N VAL A 61 -4.38 20.25 12.73
CA VAL A 61 -5.16 19.36 11.87
C VAL A 61 -4.29 18.16 11.53
N VAL A 62 -4.68 16.99 12.01
CA VAL A 62 -4.03 15.71 11.73
C VAL A 62 -4.66 15.13 10.45
N ALA A 63 -3.87 15.07 9.39
CA ALA A 63 -4.27 14.53 8.08
C ALA A 63 -3.14 13.71 7.43
N CYS A 64 -2.37 12.98 8.24
CA CYS A 64 -1.23 12.18 7.78
C CYS A 64 -1.62 10.82 7.17
N GLY A 65 -2.91 10.49 7.19
CA GLY A 65 -3.46 9.23 6.69
C GLY A 65 -2.91 7.99 7.42
N ALA A 66 -3.07 6.84 6.79
CA ALA A 66 -2.63 5.55 7.30
C ALA A 66 -1.39 4.99 6.56
N GLU A 67 -0.73 4.01 7.18
CA GLU A 67 0.33 3.19 6.58
C GLU A 67 -0.18 1.80 6.19
N ASN A 68 0.61 1.02 5.45
CA ASN A 68 0.24 -0.34 5.05
C ASN A 68 0.17 -1.30 6.25
N ALA A 69 -0.94 -2.02 6.40
CA ALA A 69 -1.06 -3.05 7.40
C ALA A 69 -0.44 -4.37 6.90
N THR A 70 0.48 -4.92 7.69
CA THR A 70 1.05 -6.27 7.45
C THR A 70 0.34 -7.36 8.24
N PHE A 71 -0.56 -6.99 9.16
CA PHE A 71 -1.26 -7.87 10.09
C PHE A 71 -0.33 -8.77 10.94
N GLY A 72 0.94 -8.39 11.09
CA GLY A 72 1.96 -9.19 11.77
C GLY A 72 2.40 -10.44 10.99
N ILE A 73 2.05 -10.54 9.70
CA ILE A 73 2.45 -11.64 8.83
C ILE A 73 3.97 -11.55 8.57
N PRO A 74 4.76 -12.57 8.92
CA PRO A 74 6.20 -12.55 8.72
C PRO A 74 6.59 -12.43 7.25
N GLY A 75 7.67 -11.68 6.98
CA GLY A 75 8.25 -11.52 5.64
C GLY A 75 7.55 -10.53 4.71
N VAL A 76 6.36 -10.01 5.05
CA VAL A 76 5.67 -9.01 4.21
C VAL A 76 6.54 -7.78 3.97
N LYS A 77 7.14 -7.22 5.04
CA LYS A 77 8.00 -6.03 4.93
C LYS A 77 9.29 -6.29 4.14
N ASP A 78 9.80 -7.53 4.22
CA ASP A 78 11.09 -7.89 3.66
C ASP A 78 10.99 -8.20 2.15
N PHE A 79 9.94 -8.91 1.74
CA PHE A 79 9.85 -9.49 0.41
C PHE A 79 8.75 -8.88 -0.47
N ALA A 80 7.67 -8.34 0.09
CA ALA A 80 6.59 -7.74 -0.69
C ALA A 80 6.92 -6.30 -1.14
N CYS A 81 6.26 -5.86 -2.20
CA CYS A 81 6.15 -4.46 -2.55
C CYS A 81 4.79 -3.93 -2.08
N PHE A 82 4.75 -2.83 -1.35
CA PHE A 82 3.50 -2.11 -1.15
C PHE A 82 3.12 -1.34 -2.41
N LEU A 83 1.88 -0.85 -2.47
CA LEU A 83 1.39 0.06 -3.51
C LEU A 83 0.61 1.19 -2.81
N LYS A 84 1.34 2.07 -2.10
CA LYS A 84 0.75 3.20 -1.37
C LYS A 84 1.23 4.54 -1.92
N GLU A 85 2.51 4.62 -2.29
CA GLU A 85 3.18 5.86 -2.64
C GLU A 85 3.83 5.80 -4.03
N SER A 86 4.24 6.95 -4.57
CA SER A 86 4.79 7.02 -5.94
C SER A 86 6.11 6.23 -6.11
N TRP A 87 6.93 6.17 -5.06
CA TRP A 87 8.16 5.38 -5.05
C TRP A 87 7.90 3.88 -5.02
N ASP A 88 6.77 3.44 -4.47
CA ASP A 88 6.35 2.04 -4.51
C ASP A 88 6.11 1.59 -5.94
N ALA A 89 5.39 2.40 -6.73
CA ALA A 89 5.14 2.12 -8.14
C ALA A 89 6.45 1.99 -8.95
N ARG A 90 7.46 2.84 -8.65
CA ARG A 90 8.79 2.73 -9.27
C ARG A 90 9.49 1.44 -8.86
N LYS A 91 9.47 1.08 -7.58
CA LYS A 91 10.07 -0.16 -7.05
C LYS A 91 9.44 -1.40 -7.67
N ILE A 92 8.11 -1.42 -7.77
CA ILE A 92 7.34 -2.47 -8.43
C ILE A 92 7.78 -2.62 -9.89
N ARG A 93 7.83 -1.52 -10.65
CA ARG A 93 8.25 -1.55 -12.06
C ARG A 93 9.67 -2.11 -12.22
N THR A 94 10.61 -1.68 -11.39
CA THR A 94 11.99 -2.21 -11.42
C THR A 94 11.98 -3.71 -11.16
N ARG A 95 11.35 -4.18 -10.08
CA ARG A 95 11.32 -5.61 -9.75
C ARG A 95 10.61 -6.46 -10.80
N LEU A 96 9.55 -5.95 -11.42
CA LEU A 96 8.86 -6.63 -12.51
C LEU A 96 9.82 -6.90 -13.67
N MET A 97 10.53 -5.85 -14.12
CA MET A 97 11.51 -5.97 -15.21
C MET A 97 12.68 -6.86 -14.82
N ASP A 98 13.18 -6.77 -13.59
CA ASP A 98 14.24 -7.64 -13.09
C ASP A 98 13.81 -9.11 -13.14
N CYS A 99 12.56 -9.44 -12.82
CA CYS A 99 12.05 -10.81 -12.91
C CYS A 99 12.09 -11.34 -14.35
N ILE A 100 11.66 -10.52 -15.31
CA ILE A 100 11.62 -10.87 -16.74
C ILE A 100 13.04 -11.04 -17.28
N GLU A 101 13.93 -10.08 -17.05
CA GLU A 101 15.32 -10.16 -17.50
C GLU A 101 16.07 -11.33 -16.84
N THR A 102 15.80 -11.60 -15.56
CA THR A 102 16.38 -12.76 -14.86
C THR A 102 15.90 -14.08 -15.46
N ALA A 103 14.65 -14.14 -15.95
CA ALA A 103 14.12 -15.32 -16.63
C ALA A 103 14.80 -15.56 -17.99
N SER A 104 15.36 -14.53 -18.63
CA SER A 104 16.10 -14.59 -19.91
C SER A 104 17.51 -15.19 -19.81
N PHE A 105 18.05 -15.38 -18.60
CA PHE A 105 19.40 -15.93 -18.45
C PHE A 105 19.49 -17.37 -18.97
N ALA A 106 20.52 -17.63 -19.77
CA ALA A 106 20.80 -18.98 -20.27
C ALA A 106 21.05 -19.95 -19.11
N GLY A 107 20.34 -21.07 -19.10
CA GLY A 107 20.47 -22.12 -18.07
C GLY A 107 19.39 -22.10 -16.96
N GLN A 108 18.45 -21.15 -17.00
CA GLN A 108 17.28 -21.21 -16.13
C GLN A 108 16.44 -22.46 -16.41
N THR A 109 15.98 -23.14 -15.35
CA THR A 109 15.05 -24.27 -15.50
C THR A 109 13.65 -23.78 -15.84
N ALA A 110 12.81 -24.65 -16.37
CA ALA A 110 11.42 -24.30 -16.70
C ALA A 110 10.65 -23.82 -15.47
N GLU A 111 10.87 -24.49 -14.33
CA GLU A 111 10.22 -24.17 -13.05
C GLU A 111 10.65 -22.81 -12.50
N GLU A 112 11.93 -22.45 -12.63
CA GLU A 112 12.41 -21.14 -12.17
C GLU A 112 11.92 -20.01 -13.07
N ILE A 113 11.80 -20.25 -14.39
CA ILE A 113 11.18 -19.30 -15.32
C ILE A 113 9.71 -19.07 -14.95
N GLU A 114 8.95 -20.15 -14.73
CA GLU A 114 7.54 -20.05 -14.33
C GLU A 114 7.38 -19.30 -13.01
N ARG A 115 8.24 -19.58 -12.02
CA ARG A 115 8.27 -18.83 -10.76
C ARG A 115 8.55 -17.34 -10.98
N LEU A 116 9.60 -17.00 -11.72
CA LEU A 116 10.00 -15.61 -11.97
C LEU A 116 8.90 -14.83 -12.70
N LEU A 117 8.16 -15.50 -13.59
CA LEU A 117 7.07 -14.90 -14.37
C LEU A 117 5.70 -15.02 -13.68
N HIS A 118 5.66 -15.46 -12.42
CA HIS A 118 4.45 -15.48 -11.61
C HIS A 118 4.36 -14.24 -10.73
N MET A 119 3.39 -13.38 -11.04
CA MET A 119 3.07 -12.17 -10.31
C MET A 119 1.91 -12.41 -9.35
N VAL A 120 2.11 -12.14 -8.07
CA VAL A 120 1.08 -12.33 -7.04
C VAL A 120 0.68 -10.97 -6.47
N VAL A 121 -0.63 -10.72 -6.42
CA VAL A 121 -1.23 -9.52 -5.82
C VAL A 121 -2.07 -9.96 -4.62
N VAL A 122 -1.82 -9.36 -3.46
CA VAL A 122 -2.58 -9.66 -2.23
C VAL A 122 -3.53 -8.51 -1.92
N GLY A 123 -4.82 -8.82 -1.83
CA GLY A 123 -5.91 -7.88 -1.61
C GLY A 123 -6.80 -7.75 -2.84
N GLY A 124 -8.05 -8.18 -2.70
CA GLY A 124 -9.13 -8.05 -3.69
C GLY A 124 -9.96 -6.79 -3.52
N GLY A 125 -9.45 -5.75 -2.83
CA GLY A 125 -10.04 -4.42 -2.87
C GLY A 125 -9.79 -3.72 -4.22
N PRO A 126 -10.35 -2.52 -4.43
CA PRO A 126 -10.17 -1.76 -5.68
C PRO A 126 -8.71 -1.65 -6.13
N THR A 127 -7.81 -1.28 -5.23
CA THR A 127 -6.37 -1.12 -5.53
C THR A 127 -5.72 -2.39 -6.07
N GLY A 128 -5.98 -3.55 -5.46
CA GLY A 128 -5.37 -4.79 -5.91
C GLY A 128 -5.98 -5.32 -7.20
N VAL A 129 -7.30 -5.15 -7.39
CA VAL A 129 -7.99 -5.53 -8.63
C VAL A 129 -7.55 -4.66 -9.80
N GLU A 130 -7.53 -3.33 -9.64
CA GLU A 130 -7.04 -2.40 -10.67
C GLU A 130 -5.58 -2.70 -11.03
N TYR A 131 -4.71 -2.89 -10.01
CA TYR A 131 -3.32 -3.22 -10.28
C TYR A 131 -3.14 -4.56 -11.01
N ALA A 132 -3.90 -5.59 -10.64
CA ALA A 132 -3.85 -6.88 -11.33
C ALA A 132 -4.33 -6.79 -12.78
N ALA A 133 -5.33 -5.96 -13.07
CA ALA A 133 -5.81 -5.69 -14.43
C ALA A 133 -4.77 -4.93 -15.25
N GLU A 134 -4.23 -3.83 -14.74
CA GLU A 134 -3.17 -3.05 -15.40
C GLU A 134 -1.91 -3.90 -15.64
N LEU A 135 -1.58 -4.78 -14.69
CA LEU A 135 -0.47 -5.72 -14.83
C LEU A 135 -0.73 -6.75 -15.94
N HIS A 136 -1.97 -7.28 -16.03
CA HIS A 136 -2.37 -8.16 -17.13
C HIS A 136 -2.20 -7.47 -18.47
N ASP A 137 -2.76 -6.26 -18.62
CA ASP A 137 -2.73 -5.53 -19.89
C ASP A 137 -1.29 -5.25 -20.31
N PHE A 138 -0.43 -4.77 -19.40
CA PHE A 138 0.99 -4.58 -19.68
C PHE A 138 1.70 -5.88 -20.10
N LEU A 139 1.44 -6.99 -19.39
CA LEU A 139 2.14 -8.25 -19.63
C LEU A 139 1.68 -8.94 -20.93
N VAL A 140 0.41 -8.81 -21.29
CA VAL A 140 -0.13 -9.43 -22.50
C VAL A 140 0.10 -8.54 -23.72
N ASP A 141 -0.23 -7.25 -23.62
CA ASP A 141 -0.24 -6.35 -24.77
C ASP A 141 1.15 -5.79 -25.10
N ASP A 142 2.01 -5.53 -24.11
CA ASP A 142 3.36 -5.03 -24.36
C ASP A 142 4.39 -6.15 -24.28
N LEU A 143 4.45 -6.84 -23.14
CA LEU A 143 5.52 -7.80 -22.88
C LEU A 143 5.46 -9.02 -23.81
N GLY A 144 4.26 -9.47 -24.17
CA GLY A 144 4.08 -10.55 -25.15
C GLY A 144 4.71 -10.26 -26.51
N HIS A 145 4.81 -8.98 -26.91
CA HIS A 145 5.48 -8.58 -28.14
C HIS A 145 7.00 -8.45 -27.98
N TRP A 146 7.47 -8.03 -26.80
CA TRP A 146 8.90 -7.85 -26.52
C TRP A 146 9.62 -9.17 -26.20
N TYR A 147 8.95 -10.11 -25.54
CA TYR A 147 9.47 -11.42 -25.10
C TYR A 147 8.48 -12.55 -25.47
N PRO A 148 8.27 -12.83 -26.77
CA PRO A 148 7.30 -13.82 -27.22
C PRO A 148 7.53 -15.24 -26.66
N GLU A 149 8.76 -15.58 -26.30
CA GLU A 149 9.13 -16.84 -25.66
C GLU A 149 8.57 -17.03 -24.24
N PHE A 150 8.13 -15.94 -23.60
CA PHE A 150 7.59 -15.93 -22.24
C PHE A 150 6.09 -15.70 -22.17
N ALA A 151 5.46 -15.25 -23.25
CA ALA A 151 4.04 -14.88 -23.27
C ALA A 151 3.11 -15.98 -22.69
N SER A 152 3.41 -17.26 -22.94
CA SER A 152 2.62 -18.39 -22.44
C SER A 152 2.94 -18.81 -21.00
N LYS A 153 3.99 -18.25 -20.39
CA LYS A 153 4.49 -18.59 -19.05
C LYS A 153 4.16 -17.53 -18.00
N ILE A 154 3.58 -16.41 -18.41
CA ILE A 154 3.17 -15.33 -17.52
C ILE A 154 1.94 -15.79 -16.74
N ASN A 155 2.05 -15.72 -15.42
CA ASN A 155 0.99 -16.08 -14.50
C ASN A 155 0.68 -14.91 -13.57
N ILE A 156 -0.60 -14.61 -13.36
CA ILE A 156 -1.05 -13.60 -12.40
C ILE A 156 -2.01 -14.27 -11.42
N THR A 157 -1.78 -14.07 -10.12
CA THR A 157 -2.68 -14.56 -9.07
C THR A 157 -3.04 -13.45 -8.10
N LEU A 158 -4.33 -13.23 -7.92
CA LEU A 158 -4.87 -12.30 -6.93
C LEU A 158 -5.41 -13.09 -5.73
N VAL A 159 -4.88 -12.82 -4.54
CA VAL A 159 -5.22 -13.51 -3.28
C VAL A 159 -6.11 -12.59 -2.43
N GLU A 160 -7.29 -13.07 -2.06
CA GLU A 160 -8.26 -12.36 -1.22
C GLU A 160 -8.73 -13.26 -0.06
N ALA A 161 -8.71 -12.71 1.16
CA ALA A 161 -9.10 -13.42 2.37
C ALA A 161 -10.64 -13.60 2.47
N MET A 162 -11.40 -12.68 1.90
CA MET A 162 -12.86 -12.69 1.84
C MET A 162 -13.40 -13.61 0.74
N PRO A 163 -14.70 -13.92 0.76
CA PRO A 163 -15.30 -14.79 -0.25
C PRO A 163 -15.30 -14.24 -1.67
N HIS A 164 -15.16 -12.92 -1.83
CA HIS A 164 -15.23 -12.22 -3.10
C HIS A 164 -14.27 -11.03 -3.13
N VAL A 165 -13.78 -10.72 -4.32
CA VAL A 165 -13.16 -9.43 -4.63
C VAL A 165 -14.22 -8.33 -4.65
N LEU A 166 -13.79 -7.07 -4.48
CA LEU A 166 -14.63 -5.88 -4.55
C LEU A 166 -15.91 -5.99 -3.69
N PRO A 167 -15.84 -6.42 -2.41
CA PRO A 167 -17.02 -6.75 -1.61
C PRO A 167 -17.94 -5.55 -1.31
N MET A 168 -17.49 -4.33 -1.60
CA MET A 168 -18.26 -3.09 -1.51
C MET A 168 -19.21 -2.85 -2.70
N PHE A 169 -19.08 -3.62 -3.79
CA PHE A 169 -19.89 -3.50 -4.99
C PHE A 169 -21.06 -4.50 -5.03
N SER A 170 -21.96 -4.33 -5.99
CA SER A 170 -23.08 -5.25 -6.20
C SER A 170 -22.59 -6.63 -6.66
N LYS A 171 -23.38 -7.68 -6.37
CA LYS A 171 -23.06 -9.06 -6.80
C LYS A 171 -22.88 -9.19 -8.31
N GLU A 172 -23.63 -8.41 -9.09
CA GLU A 172 -23.51 -8.39 -10.55
C GLU A 172 -22.12 -7.90 -10.99
N LEU A 173 -21.62 -6.81 -10.39
CA LEU A 173 -20.29 -6.29 -10.69
C LEU A 173 -19.19 -7.23 -10.20
N ILE A 174 -19.35 -7.85 -9.03
CA ILE A 174 -18.41 -8.86 -8.52
C ILE A 174 -18.30 -10.03 -9.51
N ASN A 175 -19.43 -10.60 -9.92
CA ASN A 175 -19.46 -11.72 -10.87
C ASN A 175 -18.87 -11.33 -12.23
N TYR A 176 -19.15 -10.10 -12.68
CA TYR A 176 -18.57 -9.57 -13.91
C TYR A 176 -17.04 -9.52 -13.81
N THR A 177 -16.50 -8.93 -12.73
CA THR A 177 -15.05 -8.85 -12.50
C THR A 177 -14.40 -10.24 -12.42
N GLU A 178 -14.96 -11.16 -11.65
CA GLU A 178 -14.43 -12.53 -11.52
C GLU A 178 -14.44 -13.27 -12.86
N LYS A 179 -15.49 -13.08 -13.67
CA LYS A 179 -15.58 -13.65 -15.02
C LYS A 179 -14.54 -13.06 -15.96
N THR A 180 -14.39 -11.73 -16.00
CA THR A 180 -13.40 -11.05 -16.85
C THR A 180 -11.98 -11.50 -16.48
N PHE A 181 -11.68 -11.63 -15.20
CA PHE A 181 -10.37 -12.11 -14.74
C PHE A 181 -10.11 -13.55 -15.18
N ALA A 182 -11.12 -14.42 -15.09
CA ALA A 182 -11.02 -15.79 -15.58
C ALA A 182 -10.78 -15.86 -17.11
N GLU A 183 -11.49 -15.03 -17.89
CA GLU A 183 -11.29 -14.91 -19.35
C GLU A 183 -9.88 -14.45 -19.70
N ASN A 184 -9.33 -13.54 -18.90
CA ASN A 184 -7.97 -13.00 -19.00
C ASN A 184 -6.90 -13.87 -18.32
N LYS A 185 -7.26 -15.09 -17.88
CA LYS A 185 -6.36 -16.04 -17.18
C LYS A 185 -5.68 -15.48 -15.92
N VAL A 186 -6.28 -14.46 -15.30
CA VAL A 186 -5.90 -13.97 -13.98
C VAL A 186 -6.59 -14.84 -12.93
N LYS A 187 -5.80 -15.62 -12.18
CA LYS A 187 -6.33 -16.54 -11.16
C LYS A 187 -6.73 -15.77 -9.90
N ILE A 188 -7.99 -15.86 -9.48
CA ILE A 188 -8.45 -15.32 -8.20
C ILE A 188 -8.50 -16.44 -7.16
N LEU A 189 -7.82 -16.23 -6.04
CA LEU A 189 -7.86 -17.09 -4.85
C LEU A 189 -8.64 -16.38 -3.75
N ASN A 190 -9.97 -16.52 -3.78
CA ASN A 190 -10.85 -16.08 -2.71
C ASN A 190 -10.75 -17.01 -1.48
N ASN A 191 -11.27 -16.56 -0.34
CA ASN A 191 -11.20 -17.27 0.94
C ASN A 191 -9.80 -17.77 1.30
N THR A 192 -8.78 -17.02 0.91
CA THR A 192 -7.37 -17.44 0.99
C THR A 192 -6.57 -16.40 1.76
N MET A 193 -6.09 -16.78 2.92
CA MET A 193 -5.31 -15.91 3.80
C MET A 193 -3.82 -16.19 3.66
N VAL A 194 -3.03 -15.14 3.48
CA VAL A 194 -1.56 -15.23 3.59
C VAL A 194 -1.18 -15.49 5.06
N LYS A 195 -0.23 -16.40 5.27
CA LYS A 195 0.32 -16.76 6.59
C LYS A 195 1.77 -16.39 6.76
N GLU A 196 2.55 -16.46 5.69
CA GLU A 196 3.98 -16.15 5.69
C GLU A 196 4.41 -15.79 4.27
N VAL A 197 5.32 -14.82 4.15
CA VAL A 197 5.98 -14.48 2.90
C VAL A 197 7.44 -14.89 3.00
N LYS A 198 7.94 -15.65 2.03
CA LYS A 198 9.36 -16.01 1.91
C LYS A 198 9.91 -15.45 0.62
N GLN A 199 11.23 -15.43 0.49
CA GLN A 199 11.93 -14.84 -0.64
C GLN A 199 11.44 -15.28 -2.04
N LYS A 200 11.01 -16.54 -2.19
CA LYS A 200 10.62 -17.13 -3.48
C LYS A 200 9.20 -17.72 -3.50
N GLU A 201 8.49 -17.71 -2.37
CA GLU A 201 7.17 -18.34 -2.24
C GLU A 201 6.30 -17.66 -1.17
N LEU A 202 5.00 -17.70 -1.39
CA LEU A 202 3.95 -17.23 -0.50
C LEU A 202 3.27 -18.44 0.15
N VAL A 203 3.18 -18.46 1.48
CA VAL A 203 2.44 -19.48 2.21
C VAL A 203 1.03 -18.97 2.48
N VAL A 204 0.03 -19.68 1.97
CA VAL A 204 -1.38 -19.32 2.11
C VAL A 204 -2.18 -20.43 2.77
N GLN A 205 -3.32 -20.06 3.33
CA GLN A 205 -4.30 -20.97 3.91
C GLN A 205 -5.67 -20.74 3.30
N ASN A 206 -6.31 -21.78 2.78
CA ASN A 206 -7.66 -21.71 2.23
C ASN A 206 -8.75 -21.81 3.33
N ALA A 207 -10.03 -21.73 2.93
CA ALA A 207 -11.17 -21.88 3.83
C ALA A 207 -11.19 -23.20 4.61
N GLN A 208 -10.66 -24.27 4.03
CA GLN A 208 -10.57 -25.61 4.61
C GLN A 208 -9.38 -25.77 5.57
N LYS A 209 -8.62 -24.69 5.81
CA LYS A 209 -7.40 -24.62 6.63
C LYS A 209 -6.21 -25.37 6.05
N GLU A 210 -6.26 -25.77 4.79
CA GLU A 210 -5.16 -26.40 4.08
C GLU A 210 -4.11 -25.35 3.73
N ILE A 211 -2.84 -25.73 3.82
CA ILE A 211 -1.71 -24.85 3.54
C ILE A 211 -1.21 -25.12 2.12
N GLU A 212 -1.14 -24.07 1.31
CA GLU A 212 -0.58 -24.09 -0.03
C GLU A 212 0.63 -23.16 -0.11
N ARG A 213 1.59 -23.49 -0.98
CA ARG A 213 2.75 -22.65 -1.29
C ARG A 213 2.66 -22.20 -2.72
N ILE A 214 2.68 -20.90 -2.92
CA ILE A 214 2.57 -20.25 -4.23
C ILE A 214 3.93 -19.65 -4.55
N PRO A 215 4.73 -20.23 -5.46
CA PRO A 215 5.97 -19.63 -5.94
C PRO A 215 5.67 -18.26 -6.56
N TYR A 216 6.57 -17.29 -6.45
CA TYR A 216 6.37 -15.99 -7.12
C TYR A 216 7.70 -15.33 -7.50
N GLY A 217 7.65 -14.45 -8.49
CA GLY A 217 8.73 -13.52 -8.86
C GLY A 217 8.50 -12.15 -8.23
N LEU A 218 7.29 -11.61 -8.42
CA LEU A 218 6.86 -10.36 -7.81
C LEU A 218 5.66 -10.59 -6.89
N LEU A 219 5.71 -10.00 -5.69
CA LEU A 219 4.59 -9.97 -4.75
C LEU A 219 4.22 -8.51 -4.45
N VAL A 220 2.99 -8.13 -4.77
CA VAL A 220 2.42 -6.82 -4.46
C VAL A 220 1.39 -6.94 -3.34
N TRP A 221 1.58 -6.19 -2.26
CA TRP A 221 0.72 -6.16 -1.09
C TRP A 221 -0.16 -4.91 -1.12
N ALA A 222 -1.40 -5.09 -1.53
CA ALA A 222 -2.39 -4.03 -1.76
C ALA A 222 -3.57 -4.13 -0.79
N THR A 223 -3.33 -4.54 0.46
CA THR A 223 -4.37 -4.72 1.47
C THR A 223 -4.01 -4.07 2.80
N GLY A 224 -5.06 -3.59 3.48
CA GLY A 224 -5.01 -3.15 4.87
C GLY A 224 -4.33 -1.80 5.10
N ASN A 225 -4.98 -0.99 5.94
CA ASN A 225 -4.43 0.24 6.49
C ASN A 225 -4.22 0.07 8.00
N ALA A 226 -3.15 0.67 8.53
CA ALA A 226 -2.85 0.75 9.95
C ALA A 226 -2.58 2.21 10.35
N PRO A 227 -2.93 2.62 11.58
CA PRO A 227 -2.62 3.97 12.05
C PRO A 227 -1.11 4.14 12.21
N ARG A 228 -0.58 5.27 11.73
CA ARG A 228 0.84 5.64 11.88
C ARG A 228 1.23 5.77 13.36
N THR A 229 2.51 5.52 13.67
CA THR A 229 3.05 5.59 15.04
C THR A 229 2.71 6.91 15.75
N VAL A 230 2.87 8.07 15.10
CA VAL A 230 2.55 9.39 15.69
C VAL A 230 1.08 9.49 16.12
N VAL A 231 0.16 8.86 15.38
CA VAL A 231 -1.28 8.83 15.70
C VAL A 231 -1.53 7.87 16.86
N GLN A 232 -0.91 6.69 16.85
CA GLN A 232 -1.00 5.74 17.97
C GLN A 232 -0.50 6.36 19.27
N ASP A 233 0.57 7.13 19.22
CA ASP A 233 1.14 7.80 20.39
C ASP A 233 0.29 8.97 20.87
N LEU A 234 -0.37 9.71 19.97
CA LEU A 234 -1.37 10.69 20.37
C LEU A 234 -2.59 10.03 21.05
N ILE A 235 -3.09 8.91 20.52
CA ILE A 235 -4.20 8.16 21.13
C ILE A 235 -3.88 7.77 22.59
N LYS A 236 -2.66 7.30 22.85
CA LYS A 236 -2.21 6.90 24.20
C LYS A 236 -2.15 8.07 25.20
N GLN A 237 -2.01 9.30 24.72
CA GLN A 237 -1.93 10.51 25.55
C GLN A 237 -3.32 11.07 25.93
N LEU A 238 -4.39 10.57 25.30
CA LEU A 238 -5.75 11.07 25.48
C LEU A 238 -6.59 10.13 26.36
N PRO A 239 -7.72 10.61 26.94
CA PRO A 239 -8.56 9.78 27.79
C PRO A 239 -9.05 8.51 27.06
N PRO A 240 -8.74 7.30 27.57
CA PRO A 240 -9.07 6.05 26.87
C PRO A 240 -10.58 5.79 26.79
N THR A 241 -11.36 6.43 27.66
CA THR A 241 -12.83 6.43 27.61
C THR A 241 -13.37 7.16 26.37
N LEU A 242 -12.62 8.12 25.83
CA LEU A 242 -12.98 8.90 24.65
C LEU A 242 -12.30 8.36 23.37
N GLN A 243 -11.05 7.90 23.49
CA GLN A 243 -10.27 7.30 22.42
C GLN A 243 -10.28 5.76 22.51
N ASN A 244 -11.47 5.18 22.35
CA ASN A 244 -11.72 3.74 22.54
C ASN A 244 -11.57 2.89 21.27
N GLN A 245 -11.18 3.50 20.14
CA GLN A 245 -10.96 2.82 18.87
C GLN A 245 -9.47 2.70 18.56
N ARG A 246 -9.07 1.59 17.93
CA ARG A 246 -7.67 1.33 17.54
C ARG A 246 -7.37 1.64 16.08
N ARG A 247 -8.39 1.97 15.26
CA ARG A 247 -8.22 2.19 13.82
C ARG A 247 -7.72 3.59 13.48
N GLY A 248 -8.00 4.58 14.33
CA GLY A 248 -7.65 5.98 14.12
C GLY A 248 -8.15 6.83 15.29
N LEU A 249 -7.98 8.16 15.20
CA LEU A 249 -8.46 9.10 16.21
C LEU A 249 -10.00 9.19 16.18
N VAL A 250 -10.62 9.05 17.34
CA VAL A 250 -12.07 9.27 17.49
C VAL A 250 -12.35 10.77 17.48
N VAL A 251 -13.21 11.20 16.56
CA VAL A 251 -13.63 12.60 16.41
C VAL A 251 -15.11 12.80 16.75
N ASP A 252 -15.49 14.05 17.05
CA ASP A 252 -16.90 14.48 17.13
C ASP A 252 -17.45 14.88 15.75
N GLU A 253 -18.71 15.32 15.70
CA GLU A 253 -19.41 15.74 14.48
C GLU A 253 -18.80 16.97 13.78
N TYR A 254 -17.86 17.67 14.45
CA TYR A 254 -17.11 18.81 13.91
C TYR A 254 -15.68 18.43 13.53
N LEU A 255 -15.37 17.13 13.47
CA LEU A 255 -14.03 16.57 13.19
C LEU A 255 -12.97 16.89 14.26
N ARG A 256 -13.39 17.36 15.43
CA ARG A 256 -12.48 17.62 16.54
C ARG A 256 -12.19 16.32 17.27
N VAL A 257 -10.92 16.08 17.59
CA VAL A 257 -10.47 14.88 18.30
C VAL A 257 -11.04 14.88 19.71
N LYS A 258 -11.80 13.84 20.06
CA LYS A 258 -12.42 13.73 21.39
C LYS A 258 -11.35 13.69 22.49
N GLY A 259 -11.52 14.52 23.51
CA GLY A 259 -10.53 14.72 24.57
C GLY A 259 -9.56 15.87 24.31
N THR A 260 -9.79 16.67 23.27
CA THR A 260 -9.02 17.88 22.94
C THR A 260 -9.96 19.01 22.54
N ASP A 261 -9.51 20.27 22.67
CA ASP A 261 -10.29 21.43 22.28
C ASP A 261 -9.85 22.05 20.94
N ASN A 262 -8.62 21.74 20.49
CA ASN A 262 -7.97 22.43 19.39
C ASN A 262 -7.27 21.50 18.38
N ILE A 263 -7.46 20.18 18.50
CA ILE A 263 -6.95 19.20 17.55
C ILE A 263 -8.11 18.65 16.73
N TYR A 264 -7.96 18.66 15.41
CA TYR A 264 -8.90 18.15 14.44
C TYR A 264 -8.25 17.01 13.64
N CYS A 265 -9.04 16.07 13.14
CA CYS A 265 -8.54 14.95 12.35
C CYS A 265 -9.47 14.67 11.18
N LEU A 266 -8.89 14.40 10.00
CA LEU A 266 -9.63 14.04 8.79
C LEU A 266 -8.80 13.11 7.90
N GLY A 267 -9.48 12.25 7.14
CA GLY A 267 -8.85 11.22 6.30
C GLY A 267 -8.92 9.83 6.95
N ASP A 268 -8.00 8.95 6.54
CA ASP A 268 -7.83 7.57 7.03
C ASP A 268 -7.62 7.48 8.55
#